data_AF-A0A645HRI2-F1
#
_entry.id   AF-A0A645HRI2-F1
#
_cell.length_a   1.000
_cell.length_b   1.000
_cell.length_c   1.000
_cell.angle_alpha   90.00
_cell.angle_beta   90.00
_cell.angle_gamma   90.00
#
_symmetry.space_group_name_H-M   'P 1'
#
loop_
_entity.id
_entity.type
_entity.pdbx_description
1 polymer ?
#
loop_
_entity_poly.entity_id
_entity_poly.type
_entity_poly.pdbx_seq_one_letter_code
_entity_poly.pdbx_strand_id
1 'polypeptide(L)' 'MLLNRAGLDIALVITVSLFATVVLAKGIGCTLPLLAQRVGFDPALAASPLITTLVDASSLFLYFSIATKFIL' A
#
# COMPACT_ATOMS: atom_id res chain seq x y z
N MET A 1 -10.01 -24.43 -10.84
CA MET A 1 -10.83 -24.01 -9.68
C MET A 1 -10.36 -24.66 -8.37
N LEU A 2 -9.05 -24.92 -8.23
CA LEU A 2 -8.40 -25.58 -7.10
C LEU A 2 -7.84 -24.55 -6.10
N LEU A 3 -8.51 -23.41 -5.94
CA LEU A 3 -7.93 -22.26 -5.26
C LEU A 3 -8.44 -22.16 -3.82
N ASN A 4 -7.63 -22.75 -2.95
CA ASN A 4 -7.34 -22.28 -1.59
C ASN A 4 -8.47 -22.45 -0.55
N ARG A 5 -8.30 -23.44 0.33
CA ARG A 5 -8.90 -23.44 1.67
C ARG A 5 -8.18 -22.42 2.57
N ALA A 6 -8.03 -21.18 2.11
CA ALA A 6 -7.66 -20.10 3.01
C ALA A 6 -8.78 -19.97 4.03
N GLY A 7 -8.44 -20.01 5.32
CA GLY A 7 -9.40 -19.73 6.37
C GLY A 7 -10.10 -18.39 6.12
N LEU A 8 -11.35 -18.27 6.59
CA LEU A 8 -12.12 -17.02 6.53
C LEU A 8 -11.30 -15.81 7.01
N ASP A 9 -10.43 -16.04 7.98
CA ASP A 9 -9.51 -15.07 8.57
C ASP A 9 -8.53 -14.51 7.54
N ILE A 10 -7.89 -15.37 6.73
CA ILE A 10 -6.96 -14.95 5.68
C ILE A 10 -7.70 -14.16 4.59
N ALA A 11 -8.89 -14.63 4.19
CA ALA A 11 -9.69 -13.93 3.19
C ALA A 11 -10.11 -12.52 3.65
N LEU A 12 -10.47 -12.37 4.93
CA LEU A 12 -10.73 -11.07 5.54
C LEU A 12 -9.50 -10.18 5.57
N VAL A 13 -8.35 -10.71 6.01
CA VAL A 13 -7.07 -9.96 6.02
C VAL A 13 -6.73 -9.43 4.64
N ILE A 14 -6.80 -10.27 3.60
CA ILE A 14 -6.48 -9.85 2.22
C ILE A 14 -7.43 -8.74 1.76
N THR A 15 -8.74 -8.92 1.97
CA THR A 15 -9.75 -7.97 1.49
C THR A 15 -9.58 -6.60 2.14
N VAL A 16 -9.44 -6.56 3.47
CA VAL A 16 -9.26 -5.31 4.22
C VAL A 16 -7.92 -4.66 3.88
N SER A 17 -6.84 -5.46 3.79
CA SER A 17 -5.51 -4.96 3.46
C SER A 17 -5.49 -4.35 2.06
N LEU A 18 -6.10 -5.00 1.06
CA LEU A 18 -6.18 -4.48 -0.30
C LEU A 18 -6.97 -3.17 -0.39
N PHE A 19 -8.10 -3.10 0.29
CA PHE A 19 -8.88 -1.86 0.32
C PHE A 19 -8.07 -0.70 0.92
N ALA A 20 -7.45 -0.92 2.07
CA ALA A 20 -6.64 0.09 2.75
C ALA A 20 -5.40 0.50 1.93
N THR A 21 -4.73 -0.47 1.29
CA THR A 21 -3.55 -0.18 0.45
C THR A 21 -3.89 0.60 -0.81
N VAL A 22 -5.04 0.35 -1.45
CA VAL A 22 -5.48 1.16 -2.61
C VAL A 22 -5.74 2.62 -2.20
N VAL A 23 -6.40 2.84 -1.07
CA VAL A 23 -6.66 4.20 -0.55
C VAL A 23 -5.33 4.91 -0.24
N LEU A 24 -4.42 4.21 0.45
CA LEU A 24 -3.10 4.73 0.80
C LEU A 24 -2.25 5.02 -0.44
N ALA A 25 -2.25 4.12 -1.43
CA ALA A 25 -1.50 4.28 -2.67
C ALA A 25 -1.98 5.50 -3.46
N LYS A 26 -3.29 5.72 -3.55
CA LYS A 26 -3.84 6.95 -4.15
C LYS A 26 -3.46 8.20 -3.37
N GLY A 27 -3.51 8.14 -2.04
CA GLY A 27 -3.08 9.24 -1.17
C GLY A 27 -1.62 9.63 -1.43
N ILE A 28 -0.70 8.67 -1.39
CA ILE A 28 0.73 8.89 -1.66
C ILE A 28 0.94 9.35 -3.11
N GLY A 29 0.28 8.70 -4.06
CA GLY A 29 0.39 8.98 -5.49
C GLY A 29 0.06 10.43 -5.85
N CYS A 30 -0.90 11.04 -5.18
CA CYS A 30 -1.26 12.45 -5.39
C CYS A 30 -0.46 13.41 -4.52
N THR A 31 -0.14 13.05 -3.27
CA THR A 31 0.50 13.97 -2.32
C THR A 31 2.01 14.09 -2.52
N LEU A 32 2.69 13.00 -2.86
CA LEU A 32 4.15 12.99 -2.99
C LEU A 32 4.66 13.91 -4.12
N PRO A 33 4.07 13.91 -5.33
CA PRO A 33 4.50 14.84 -6.40
C PRO A 33 4.26 16.31 -6.05
N LEU A 34 3.14 16.61 -5.37
CA LEU A 34 2.80 17.97 -4.93
C LEU A 34 3.77 18.47 -3.84
N LEU A 35 4.16 17.59 -2.91
CA LEU A 35 5.17 17.89 -1.90
C LEU A 35 6.56 18.09 -2.54
N ALA A 36 6.95 17.22 -3.47
CA ALA A 36 8.22 17.33 -4.19
C ALA A 36 8.33 18.69 -4.91
N GLN A 37 7.26 19.11 -5.60
CA GLN A 37 7.20 20.41 -6.25
C GLN A 37 7.39 21.57 -5.26
N ARG A 38 6.81 21.49 -4.06
CA ARG A 38 6.94 22.54 -3.03
C ARG A 38 8.33 22.63 -2.43
N VAL A 39 9.04 21.50 -2.34
CA VAL A 39 10.41 21.44 -1.81
C VAL A 39 11.45 21.80 -2.89
N GLY A 40 11.03 22.01 -4.14
CA GLY A 40 11.92 22.32 -5.27
C GLY A 40 12.59 21.09 -5.88
N PHE A 41 12.12 19.89 -5.55
CA PHE A 41 12.55 18.64 -6.16
C PHE A 41 11.75 18.38 -7.44
N ASP A 42 12.41 17.87 -8.49
CA ASP A 42 11.75 17.58 -9.76
C ASP A 42 10.69 16.45 -9.60
N PRO A 43 9.38 16.76 -9.75
CA PRO A 43 8.33 15.76 -9.62
C PRO A 43 8.45 14.64 -10.65
N ALA A 44 9.02 14.91 -11.84
CA ALA A 44 9.11 13.93 -12.91
C ALA A 44 10.12 12.81 -12.60
N LEU A 45 11.19 13.13 -11.87
CA LEU A 45 12.21 12.16 -11.45
C LEU A 45 11.79 11.35 -10.22
N ALA A 46 11.01 11.94 -9.32
CA ALA A 46 10.52 11.28 -8.11
C ALA A 46 9.26 10.44 -8.36
N ALA A 47 8.37 10.84 -9.28
CA ALA A 47 7.01 10.30 -9.32
C ALA A 47 6.91 8.80 -9.64
N SER A 48 7.85 8.21 -10.38
CA SER A 48 7.72 6.79 -10.78
C SER A 48 8.45 5.82 -9.81
N PRO A 49 9.76 5.95 -9.57
CA PRO A 49 10.48 5.04 -8.69
C PRO A 49 10.25 5.32 -7.19
N LEU A 50 10.05 6.57 -6.77
CA LEU A 50 9.84 6.90 -5.36
C LEU A 50 8.43 6.53 -4.89
N ILE A 51 7.40 6.78 -5.71
CA ILE A 51 6.02 6.45 -5.35
C ILE A 51 5.88 4.94 -5.17
N THR A 52 6.37 4.16 -6.13
CA THR A 52 6.25 2.69 -6.08
C THR A 52 6.96 2.10 -4.87
N THR A 53 8.19 2.52 -4.57
CA THR A 53 8.93 2.06 -3.38
C THR A 53 8.25 2.45 -2.06
N LEU A 54 7.73 3.69 -1.95
CA LEU A 54 7.04 4.14 -0.74
C LEU A 54 5.72 3.40 -0.52
N VAL A 55 4.95 3.20 -1.60
CA VAL A 55 3.70 2.42 -1.57
C VAL A 55 3.98 0.96 -1.23
N ASP A 56 5.05 0.37 -1.77
CA ASP A 56 5.41 -1.03 -1.51
C ASP A 56 5.77 -1.24 -0.03
N ALA A 57 6.66 -0.40 0.52
CA ALA A 57 7.01 -0.45 1.94
C ALA A 57 5.79 -0.21 2.87
N SER A 58 4.95 0.77 2.53
CA SER A 58 3.75 1.09 3.32
C SER A 58 2.70 -0.02 3.24
N SER A 59 2.55 -0.64 2.07
CA SER A 59 1.56 -1.69 1.85
C SER A 59 1.94 -3.00 2.54
N LEU A 60 3.23 -3.37 2.52
CA LEU A 60 3.74 -4.48 3.33
C LEU A 60 3.53 -4.23 4.81
N PHE A 61 3.88 -3.05 5.30
CA PHE A 61 3.68 -2.71 6.72
C PHE A 61 2.22 -2.84 7.13
N LEU A 62 1.30 -2.33 6.30
CA LEU A 62 -0.13 -2.39 6.56
C LEU A 62 -0.66 -3.83 6.51
N TYR A 63 -0.26 -4.62 5.50
CA TYR A 63 -0.62 -6.03 5.39
C TYR A 63 -0.16 -6.83 6.60
N PHE A 64 1.12 -6.74 6.98
CA PHE A 64 1.65 -7.47 8.12
C PHE A 64 1.03 -7.01 9.44
N SER A 65 0.71 -5.71 9.59
CA SER A 65 0.03 -5.19 10.78
C SER A 65 -1.39 -5.78 10.92
N ILE A 66 -2.13 -5.87 9.81
CA ILE A 66 -3.47 -6.48 9.81
C ILE A 66 -3.36 -7.99 10.04
N ALA A 67 -2.47 -8.69 9.33
CA ALA A 67 -2.26 -10.12 9.51
C ALA A 67 -1.90 -10.46 10.98
N THR A 68 -1.04 -9.65 11.61
CA THR A 68 -0.66 -9.83 13.02
C THR A 68 -1.82 -9.60 13.98
N LYS A 69 -2.81 -8.76 13.64
CA LYS A 69 -3.98 -8.52 14.51
C LYS A 69 -5.10 -9.53 14.36
N PHE A 70 -5.21 -10.17 13.20
CA PHE A 70 -6.35 -11.02 12.85
C PHE A 70 -6.01 -12.51 12.80
N ILE A 71 -4.75 -12.88 12.51
CA ILE A 71 -4.33 -14.28 12.35
C ILE A 71 -3.47 -14.74 13.52
N LEU A 72 -2.57 -13.90 14.01
CA LEU A 72 -1.71 -14.19 15.16
C LEU A 72 -2.44 -13.86 16.46
#